data_AF-A0A3M9XUV7-F1
#
_entry.id   AF-A0A3M9XUV7-F1
#
_cell.length_a   1.000
_cell.length_b   1.000
_cell.length_c   1.000
_cell.angle_alpha   90.00
_cell.angle_beta   90.00
_cell.angle_gamma   90.00
#
_symmetry.space_group_name_H-M   'P 1'
#
loop_
_entity.id
_entity.type
_entity.pdbx_description
1 polymer ?
#
loop_
_entity_poly.entity_id
_entity_poly.type
_entity_poly.pdbx_seq_one_letter_code
_entity_poly.pdbx_strand_id
1 'polypeptide(L)'
;MRDSGSKSRDIPLHLIGMATAIERIREVAGETNLAALRDDWRRLAILERQVEILSEASRRLNDDEKQLTFEIPWREIAAIGNILRHEYKRVDVVILWDVCTVHLEPLSVAVEKLMRMQR
;
A
#
# COMPACT_ATOMS: atom_id res chain seq x y z
N MET A 1 41.24 -3.34 18.54
CA MET A 1 40.16 -2.44 18.10
C MET A 1 39.34 -3.20 17.09
N ARG A 2 38.05 -3.45 17.36
CA ARG A 2 37.16 -4.19 16.45
C ARG A 2 36.61 -3.19 15.44
N ASP A 3 36.95 -3.43 14.18
CA ASP A 3 36.48 -2.63 13.07
C ASP A 3 34.98 -2.88 12.85
N SER A 4 34.27 -1.77 12.74
CA SER A 4 32.83 -1.61 12.58
C SER A 4 32.37 -2.25 11.27
N GLY A 5 31.73 -3.42 11.37
CA GLY A 5 31.00 -4.02 10.27
C GLY A 5 29.90 -3.07 9.80
N SER A 6 30.13 -2.43 8.65
CA SER A 6 29.09 -1.73 7.90
C SER A 6 28.03 -2.76 7.52
N LYS A 7 26.94 -2.80 8.29
CA LYS A 7 25.76 -3.59 7.93
C LYS A 7 25.17 -2.93 6.69
N SER A 8 25.36 -3.53 5.52
CA SER A 8 24.48 -3.32 4.37
C SER A 8 23.05 -3.48 4.90
N ARG A 9 22.27 -2.40 4.90
CA ARG A 9 20.89 -2.46 5.38
C ARG A 9 20.08 -3.09 4.25
N ASP A 10 19.64 -4.33 4.46
CA ASP A 10 18.68 -4.94 3.56
C ASP A 10 17.33 -4.20 3.69
N ILE A 11 16.67 -3.94 2.57
CA ILE A 11 15.35 -3.29 2.57
C ILE A 11 14.36 -4.21 3.30
N PRO A 12 13.64 -3.72 4.33
CA PRO A 12 12.64 -4.50 5.04
C PRO A 12 11.58 -5.11 4.10
N LEU A 13 11.25 -6.38 4.32
CA LEU A 13 10.31 -7.13 3.47
C LEU A 13 8.92 -6.47 3.35
N HIS A 14 8.47 -5.75 4.38
CA HIS A 14 7.20 -5.05 4.33
C HIS A 14 7.21 -3.89 3.34
N LEU A 15 8.33 -3.15 3.21
CA LEU A 15 8.46 -2.08 2.20
C LEU A 15 8.52 -2.65 0.78
N ILE A 16 9.20 -3.78 0.58
CA ILE A 16 9.20 -4.50 -0.70
C ILE A 16 7.77 -4.93 -1.06
N GLY A 17 7.03 -5.46 -0.08
CA GLY A 17 5.62 -5.84 -0.25
C GLY A 17 4.74 -4.65 -0.63
N MET A 18 4.94 -3.49 0.00
CA MET A 18 4.21 -2.27 -0.35
C MET A 18 4.50 -1.81 -1.77
N ALA A 19 5.78 -1.73 -2.16
CA ALA A 19 6.16 -1.34 -3.51
C ALA A 19 5.56 -2.28 -4.58
N THR A 20 5.65 -3.59 -4.34
CA THR A 20 5.08 -4.60 -5.25
C THR A 20 3.56 -4.49 -5.35
N ALA A 21 2.87 -4.26 -4.23
CA ALA A 21 1.43 -4.07 -4.22
C ALA A 21 1.01 -2.81 -4.99
N ILE A 22 1.76 -1.70 -4.82
CA ILE A 22 1.52 -0.45 -5.54
C ILE A 22 1.64 -0.64 -7.05
N GLU A 23 2.70 -1.30 -7.51
CA GLU A 23 2.90 -1.60 -8.94
C GLU A 23 1.72 -2.39 -9.53
N ARG A 24 1.30 -3.46 -8.84
CA ARG A 24 0.18 -4.30 -9.26
C ARG A 24 -1.16 -3.55 -9.26
N ILE A 25 -1.39 -2.70 -8.27
CA ILE A 25 -2.59 -1.84 -8.25
C ILE A 25 -2.57 -0.91 -9.46
N ARG A 26 -1.43 -0.27 -9.73
CA ARG A 26 -1.28 0.68 -10.85
C ARG A 26 -1.53 -0.01 -12.19
N GLU A 27 -1.01 -1.21 -12.39
CA GLU A 27 -1.25 -2.02 -13.59
C GLU A 27 -2.74 -2.32 -13.77
N VAL A 28 -3.38 -2.93 -12.77
CA VAL A 28 -4.79 -3.35 -12.87
C VAL A 28 -5.74 -2.16 -12.99
N ALA A 29 -5.52 -1.09 -12.22
CA ALA A 29 -6.35 0.10 -12.27
C ALA A 29 -6.19 0.86 -13.61
N GLY A 30 -5.00 0.82 -14.22
CA GLY A 30 -4.74 1.45 -15.52
C GLY A 30 -5.44 0.77 -16.71
N GLU A 31 -5.85 -0.49 -16.57
CA GLU A 31 -6.55 -1.25 -17.61
C GLU A 31 -8.08 -1.21 -17.51
N THR A 32 -8.62 -0.53 -16.51
CA THR A 32 -10.06 -0.52 -16.22
C THR A 32 -10.55 0.87 -15.82
N ASN A 33 -11.83 0.97 -15.48
CA ASN A 33 -12.42 2.14 -14.86
C ASN A 33 -13.46 1.70 -13.82
N LEU A 34 -13.90 2.63 -12.97
CA LEU A 34 -14.86 2.35 -11.90
C LEU A 34 -16.14 1.65 -12.39
N ALA A 35 -16.66 2.01 -13.58
CA ALA A 35 -17.88 1.41 -14.09
C ALA A 35 -17.65 -0.05 -14.49
N ALA A 36 -16.58 -0.33 -15.23
CA ALA A 36 -16.23 -1.69 -15.66
C ALA A 36 -15.80 -2.60 -14.49
N LEU A 37 -15.13 -2.03 -13.48
CA LEU A 37 -14.66 -2.78 -12.31
C LEU A 37 -15.80 -3.42 -11.50
N ARG A 38 -16.99 -2.81 -11.50
CA ARG A 38 -18.17 -3.32 -10.77
C ARG A 38 -18.60 -4.71 -11.22
N ASP A 39 -18.39 -5.02 -12.49
CA ASP A 39 -18.80 -6.29 -13.09
C ASP A 39 -17.60 -7.24 -13.33
N ASP A 40 -16.39 -6.83 -12.95
CA ASP A 40 -15.17 -7.62 -13.08
C ASP A 40 -14.66 -8.08 -11.70
N TRP A 41 -15.23 -9.19 -11.23
CA TRP A 41 -14.87 -9.78 -9.94
C TRP A 41 -13.38 -10.16 -9.83
N ARG A 42 -12.70 -10.44 -10.96
CA ARG A 42 -11.28 -10.82 -10.94
C ARG A 42 -10.41 -9.63 -10.63
N ARG A 43 -10.62 -8.52 -11.35
CA ARG A 43 -9.90 -7.26 -11.08
C ARG A 43 -10.22 -6.73 -9.70
N LEU A 44 -11.49 -6.83 -9.28
CA LEU A 44 -11.90 -6.46 -7.93
C LEU A 44 -11.11 -7.24 -6.87
N ALA A 45 -11.09 -8.57 -6.95
CA ALA A 45 -10.37 -9.42 -6.01
C ALA A 45 -8.85 -9.15 -6.00
N ILE A 46 -8.25 -8.83 -7.16
CA ILE A 46 -6.83 -8.46 -7.23
C ILE A 46 -6.59 -7.15 -6.47
N LEU A 47 -7.38 -6.11 -6.74
CA LEU A 47 -7.24 -4.79 -6.11
C LEU A 47 -7.47 -4.88 -4.59
N GLU A 48 -8.53 -5.56 -4.15
CA GLU A 48 -8.81 -5.80 -2.73
C GLU A 48 -7.61 -6.47 -2.04
N ARG A 49 -7.04 -7.51 -2.67
CA ARG A 49 -5.90 -8.22 -2.12
C ARG A 49 -4.66 -7.34 -2.02
N GLN A 50 -4.37 -6.52 -3.02
CA GLN A 50 -3.20 -5.64 -2.96
C GLN A 50 -3.37 -4.52 -1.92
N VAL A 51 -4.57 -3.96 -1.79
CA VAL A 51 -4.87 -2.96 -0.75
C VAL A 51 -4.79 -3.58 0.65
N GLU A 52 -5.21 -4.83 0.83
CA GLU A 52 -5.02 -5.56 2.09
C GLU A 52 -3.54 -5.74 2.43
N ILE A 53 -2.70 -6.08 1.44
CA ILE A 53 -1.24 -6.18 1.62
C ILE A 53 -0.66 -4.83 2.05
N LEU A 54 -1.08 -3.72 1.43
CA LEU A 54 -0.66 -2.38 1.83
C LEU A 54 -1.07 -2.04 3.27
N SER A 55 -2.32 -2.35 3.63
CA SER A 55 -2.85 -2.15 4.97
C SER A 55 -2.06 -2.93 6.03
N GLU A 56 -1.68 -4.17 5.71
CA GLU A 56 -0.94 -5.03 6.63
C GLU A 56 0.55 -4.67 6.73
N ALA A 57 1.16 -4.27 5.62
CA ALA A 57 2.54 -3.82 5.62
C ALA A 57 2.71 -2.47 6.32
N SER A 58 1.76 -1.54 6.18
CA SER A 58 1.83 -0.22 6.84
C SER A 58 1.83 -0.30 8.37
N ARG A 59 1.21 -1.34 8.95
CA ARG A 59 1.23 -1.59 10.40
C ARG A 59 2.64 -1.88 10.93
N ARG A 60 3.56 -2.32 10.06
CA ARG A 60 4.94 -2.65 10.42
C ARG A 60 5.89 -1.44 10.40
N LEU A 61 5.43 -0.29 9.88
CA LEU A 61 6.19 0.94 9.94
C LEU A 61 6.37 1.38 11.39
N ASN A 62 7.59 1.74 11.76
CA ASN A 62 7.90 2.32 13.07
C ASN A 62 7.52 3.81 13.11
N ASP A 63 7.66 4.43 14.29
CA ASP A 63 7.22 5.81 14.50
C ASP A 63 8.07 6.82 13.73
N ASP A 64 9.39 6.59 13.59
CA ASP A 64 10.28 7.46 12.82
C ASP A 64 9.92 7.45 11.33
N GLU A 65 9.62 6.27 10.77
CA GLU A 65 9.19 6.09 9.38
C GLU A 65 7.86 6.81 9.12
N LYS A 66 6.90 6.67 10.04
CA LYS A 66 5.60 7.37 9.97
C LYS A 66 5.76 8.87 10.11
N GLN A 67 6.63 9.34 11.01
CA GLN A 67 6.88 10.76 11.21
C GLN A 67 7.54 11.41 9.99
N LEU A 68 8.42 10.67 9.31
CA LEU A 68 9.07 11.16 8.10
C LEU A 68 8.11 11.29 6.91
N THR A 69 7.04 10.51 6.91
CA THR A 69 6.01 10.45 5.86
C THR A 69 4.65 10.83 6.45
N PHE A 70 4.63 11.87 7.31
CA PHE A 70 3.47 12.28 8.08
C PHE A 70 2.30 12.78 7.22
N GLU A 71 2.57 13.16 5.97
CA GLU A 71 1.56 13.50 4.98
C GLU A 71 0.66 12.32 4.61
N ILE A 72 1.12 11.08 4.86
CA ILE A 72 0.36 9.87 4.61
C ILE A 72 -0.42 9.50 5.88
N PRO A 73 -1.75 9.32 5.79
CA PRO A 73 -2.58 8.94 6.93
C PRO A 73 -2.42 7.44 7.25
N TRP A 74 -1.26 7.05 7.77
CA TRP A 74 -0.90 5.64 8.02
C TRP A 74 -1.91 4.88 8.89
N ARG A 75 -2.56 5.58 9.83
CA ARG A 75 -3.61 4.99 10.67
C ARG A 75 -4.84 4.58 9.85
N GLU A 76 -5.23 5.39 8.87
CA GLU A 76 -6.37 5.11 7.98
C GLU A 76 -6.03 3.99 6.99
N ILE A 77 -4.81 4.00 6.44
CA ILE A 77 -4.31 2.89 5.61
C ILE A 77 -4.28 1.58 6.42
N ALA A 78 -3.86 1.64 7.68
CA ALA A 78 -3.92 0.49 8.58
C ALA A 78 -5.36 0.14 9.01
N ALA A 79 -6.37 0.96 8.75
CA ALA A 79 -7.77 0.64 9.04
C ALA A 79 -8.48 0.01 7.83
N ILE A 80 -8.07 0.35 6.60
CA ILE A 80 -8.80 -0.05 5.39
C ILE A 80 -8.95 -1.56 5.20
N GLY A 81 -7.94 -2.35 5.58
CA GLY A 81 -8.03 -3.81 5.51
C GLY A 81 -9.14 -4.39 6.40
N ASN A 82 -9.57 -3.68 7.45
CA ASN A 82 -10.72 -4.11 8.24
C ASN A 82 -12.04 -3.77 7.55
N ILE A 83 -12.12 -2.62 6.89
CA ILE A 83 -13.31 -2.18 6.13
C ILE A 83 -13.60 -3.19 5.02
N LEU A 84 -12.59 -3.51 4.20
CA LEU A 84 -12.68 -4.50 3.11
C LEU A 84 -13.13 -5.90 3.56
N ARG A 85 -12.84 -6.29 4.81
CA ARG A 85 -13.18 -7.61 5.35
C ARG A 85 -14.59 -7.69 5.94
N HIS A 86 -15.19 -6.57 6.36
CA HIS A 86 -16.43 -6.56 7.12
C HIS A 86 -17.62 -5.93 6.36
N GLU A 87 -17.39 -5.09 5.36
CA GLU A 87 -18.43 -4.31 4.68
C GLU A 87 -18.91 -4.91 3.33
N TYR A 88 -19.07 -6.24 3.25
CA TYR A 88 -19.50 -7.02 2.05
C TYR A 88 -20.84 -6.60 1.36
N LYS A 89 -21.42 -5.43 1.63
CA LYS A 89 -22.72 -4.96 1.13
C LYS A 89 -22.59 -3.64 0.34
N ARG A 90 -22.34 -3.74 -0.97
CA ARG A 90 -22.48 -2.68 -2.02
C ARG A 90 -21.64 -1.39 -1.88
N VAL A 91 -21.25 -0.99 -0.68
CA VAL A 91 -20.09 -0.13 -0.40
C VAL A 91 -18.91 -1.09 -0.38
N ASP A 92 -18.05 -1.11 -1.40
CA ASP A 92 -16.69 -0.60 -1.20
C ASP A 92 -15.94 -0.36 -2.52
N VAL A 93 -16.55 -0.62 -3.68
CA VAL A 93 -15.81 -0.53 -4.97
C VAL A 93 -15.39 0.90 -5.29
N VAL A 94 -16.15 1.89 -4.83
CA VAL A 94 -15.82 3.32 -5.01
C VAL A 94 -14.66 3.71 -4.10
N ILE A 95 -14.70 3.29 -2.83
CA ILE A 95 -13.64 3.58 -1.85
C ILE A 95 -12.34 2.88 -2.28
N LEU A 96 -12.43 1.60 -2.65
CA LEU A 96 -11.31 0.86 -3.20
C LEU A 96 -10.75 1.55 -4.45
N TRP A 97 -11.61 1.99 -5.37
CA TRP A 97 -11.18 2.71 -6.56
C TRP A 97 -10.46 4.02 -6.23
N ASP A 98 -10.97 4.82 -5.30
CA ASP A 98 -10.32 6.06 -4.87
C ASP A 98 -8.95 5.78 -4.24
N VAL A 99 -8.83 4.72 -3.44
CA VAL A 99 -7.53 4.30 -2.89
C VAL A 99 -6.56 3.91 -4.01
N CYS A 100 -7.04 3.15 -5.00
CA CYS A 100 -6.23 2.68 -6.12
C CYS A 100 -5.87 3.77 -7.13
N THR A 101 -6.60 4.88 -7.20
CA THR A 101 -6.42 5.89 -8.26
C THR A 101 -6.07 7.29 -7.77
N VAL A 102 -6.58 7.70 -6.60
CA VAL A 102 -6.34 9.04 -6.03
C VAL A 102 -5.21 8.99 -5.02
N HIS A 103 -5.22 8.00 -4.12
CA HIS A 103 -4.29 7.95 -2.99
C HIS A 103 -3.03 7.13 -3.25
N LEU A 104 -3.00 6.36 -4.34
CA LEU A 104 -1.90 5.47 -4.65
C LEU A 104 -0.58 6.21 -4.91
N GLU A 105 -0.64 7.36 -5.60
CA GLU A 105 0.58 8.09 -5.98
C GLU A 105 1.30 8.71 -4.77
N PRO A 106 0.63 9.46 -3.87
CA PRO A 106 1.26 9.88 -2.62
C PRO A 106 1.87 8.72 -1.82
N LEU A 107 1.19 7.57 -1.79
CA LEU A 107 1.68 6.38 -1.11
C LEU A 107 2.94 5.80 -1.78
N SER A 108 2.99 5.78 -3.12
CA SER A 108 4.18 5.38 -3.91
C SER A 108 5.39 6.23 -3.54
N VAL A 109 5.23 7.55 -3.55
CA VAL A 109 6.30 8.50 -3.21
C VAL A 109 6.82 8.28 -1.79
N ALA A 110 5.92 8.07 -0.82
CA ALA A 110 6.30 7.81 0.56
C ALA A 110 7.06 6.48 0.72
N VAL A 111 6.59 5.40 0.09
CA VAL A 111 7.25 4.08 0.13
C VAL A 111 8.63 4.15 -0.52
N GLU A 112 8.77 4.83 -1.66
CA GLU A 112 10.07 5.03 -2.31
C GLU A 112 11.05 5.81 -1.43
N LYS A 113 10.58 6.86 -0.74
CA LYS A 113 11.38 7.63 0.21
C LYS A 113 11.88 6.75 1.35
N LEU A 114 11.01 5.93 1.93
CA LEU A 114 11.38 4.98 2.99
C LEU A 114 12.40 3.95 2.51
N MET A 115 12.21 3.37 1.31
CA MET A 115 13.15 2.40 0.74
C MET A 115 14.54 3.01 0.48
N ARG A 116 14.63 4.27 0.04
CA ARG A 116 15.90 4.96 -0.19
C ARG A 116 16.72 5.15 1.09
N MET A 117 16.08 5.24 2.25
CA MET A 117 16.77 5.39 3.54
C MET A 117 17.32 4.09 4.12
N GLN A 118 16.90 2.97 3.55
CA GLN A 118 17.42 1.65 3.91
C GLN A 118 18.67 1.31 3.10
N ARG A 119 19.05 2.13 2.11
CA ARG A 119 20.30 1.98 1.35
C ARG A 119 21.42 2.77 2.02
#